data_AF-A0A9W8Q6F5-F1
#
_entry.id   AF-A0A9W8Q6F5-F1
#
_cell.length_a   1.000
_cell.length_b   1.000
_cell.length_c   1.000
_cell.angle_alpha   90.00
_cell.angle_beta   90.00
_cell.angle_gamma   90.00
#
_symmetry.space_group_name_H-M   'P 1'
#
loop_
_entity.id
_entity.type
_entity.pdbx_description
1 polymer ?
#
loop_
_entity_poly.entity_id
_entity_poly.type
_entity_poly.pdbx_seq_one_letter_code
_entity_poly.pdbx_strand_id
1 'polypeptide(L)'
;MNDQWTVRGITRNLDSDAAKRLADQGIEIATADAADESSLLKAFQGATAIYALTNYNWTTATEKGLHAAGEQERTEATNIAKAASQIHSLKHFVMSTLPPASLISNNVHSVPHFDYKYMAYQWIETNLPELASKTTLVWLGWYTSNLANVPLARFIPIPGTDNFIWAQPMVEGVLSSGARAYGKIAIVVTDYL
;
A
#
# COMPACT_ATOMS: atom_id res chain seq x y z
N MET A 1 14.91 -17.46 12.82
CA MET A 1 13.57 -16.88 13.07
C MET A 1 13.25 -17.12 14.53
N ASN A 2 12.52 -16.22 15.17
CA ASN A 2 12.08 -16.45 16.55
C ASN A 2 11.13 -17.66 16.54
N ASP A 3 11.35 -18.69 17.37
CA ASP A 3 10.67 -20.01 17.31
C ASP A 3 9.15 -19.97 17.60
N GLN A 4 8.55 -18.78 17.62
CA GLN A 4 7.16 -18.53 18.01
C GLN A 4 6.23 -18.26 16.82
N TRP A 5 6.75 -18.02 15.61
CA TRP A 5 5.93 -17.69 14.44
C TRP A 5 6.33 -18.49 13.21
N THR A 6 5.35 -19.16 12.62
CA THR A 6 5.42 -19.67 11.24
C THR A 6 4.95 -18.57 10.29
N VAL A 7 5.76 -18.24 9.29
CA VAL A 7 5.41 -17.23 8.28
C VAL A 7 4.96 -17.93 7.01
N ARG A 8 3.82 -17.47 6.45
CA ARG A 8 3.32 -17.89 5.15
C ARG A 8 3.26 -16.71 4.19
N GLY A 9 4.01 -16.78 3.10
CA GLY A 9 3.89 -15.89 1.95
C GLY A 9 2.85 -16.42 0.96
N ILE A 10 2.19 -15.50 0.25
CA ILE A 10 1.32 -15.85 -0.88
C ILE A 10 1.89 -15.31 -2.19
N THR A 11 1.74 -16.06 -3.26
CA THR A 11 2.17 -15.65 -4.61
C THR A 11 1.25 -16.24 -5.67
N ARG A 12 1.17 -15.61 -6.83
CA ARG A 12 0.50 -16.20 -8.01
C ARG A 12 1.39 -17.21 -8.73
N ASN A 13 2.70 -17.15 -8.51
CA ASN A 13 3.68 -17.98 -9.19
C ASN A 13 4.68 -18.58 -8.19
N LEU A 14 4.51 -19.87 -7.88
CA LEU A 14 5.40 -20.65 -7.02
C LEU A 14 6.79 -20.86 -7.64
N ASP A 15 6.89 -20.84 -8.97
CA ASP A 15 8.15 -21.08 -9.67
C ASP A 15 9.05 -19.84 -9.75
N SER A 16 8.57 -18.69 -9.29
CA SER A 16 9.36 -17.46 -9.28
C SER A 16 10.58 -17.58 -8.38
N ASP A 17 11.70 -16.98 -8.79
CA ASP A 17 12.92 -16.99 -7.98
C ASP A 17 12.71 -16.37 -6.60
N ALA A 18 11.81 -15.38 -6.48
CA ALA A 18 11.45 -14.79 -5.19
C ALA A 18 10.75 -15.80 -4.28
N ALA A 19 9.80 -16.58 -4.80
CA ALA A 19 9.12 -17.62 -4.02
C ALA A 19 10.09 -18.71 -3.56
N LYS A 20 10.96 -19.20 -4.46
CA LYS A 20 11.99 -20.20 -4.14
C LYS A 20 12.94 -19.70 -3.06
N ARG A 21 13.46 -18.47 -3.19
CA ARG A 21 14.33 -17.88 -2.17
C ARG A 21 13.68 -17.75 -0.80
N LEU A 22 12.39 -17.40 -0.73
CA LEU A 22 11.67 -17.33 0.55
C LEU A 22 11.45 -18.73 1.14
N ALA A 23 11.12 -19.71 0.30
CA ALA A 23 11.00 -21.11 0.72
C ALA A 23 12.32 -21.66 1.28
N ASP A 24 13.46 -21.36 0.63
CA ASP A 24 14.80 -21.74 1.09
C ASP A 24 15.15 -21.12 2.46
N GLN A 25 14.49 -20.02 2.84
CA GLN A 25 14.62 -19.40 4.15
C GLN A 25 13.69 -20.00 5.20
N GLY A 26 12.86 -20.99 4.86
CA GLY A 26 11.91 -21.64 5.75
C GLY A 26 10.54 -20.97 5.84
N ILE A 27 10.19 -20.09 4.88
CA ILE A 27 8.86 -19.48 4.78
C ILE A 27 7.94 -20.43 4.00
N GLU A 28 6.75 -20.70 4.53
CA GLU A 28 5.72 -21.42 3.78
C GLU A 28 5.25 -20.57 2.60
N ILE A 29 5.13 -21.13 1.40
CA ILE A 29 4.61 -20.41 0.25
C ILE A 29 3.32 -21.08 -0.24
N ALA A 30 2.25 -20.30 -0.32
CA ALA A 30 0.97 -20.74 -0.87
C ALA A 30 0.61 -19.97 -2.14
N THR A 31 -0.14 -20.61 -3.03
CA THR A 31 -0.68 -19.92 -4.21
C THR A 31 -1.96 -19.18 -3.86
N ALA A 32 -2.02 -17.88 -4.15
CA ALA A 32 -3.25 -17.10 -4.10
C ALA A 32 -3.18 -15.87 -5.02
N ASP A 33 -4.33 -15.40 -5.45
CA ASP A 33 -4.52 -14.16 -6.20
C ASP A 33 -5.49 -13.25 -5.43
N ALA A 34 -5.16 -11.97 -5.30
CA ALA A 34 -6.02 -11.00 -4.62
C ALA A 34 -7.36 -10.77 -5.36
N ALA A 35 -7.40 -11.07 -6.66
CA ALA A 35 -8.63 -11.07 -7.46
C ALA A 35 -9.53 -12.30 -7.21
N ASP A 36 -9.02 -13.36 -6.57
CA ASP A 36 -9.74 -14.61 -6.28
C ASP A 36 -9.87 -14.83 -4.77
N GLU A 37 -11.01 -14.41 -4.21
CA GLU A 37 -11.36 -14.58 -2.79
C GLU A 37 -11.23 -16.03 -2.31
N SER A 38 -11.57 -17.01 -3.15
CA SER A 38 -11.52 -18.43 -2.77
C SER A 38 -10.09 -18.93 -2.61
N SER A 39 -9.18 -18.43 -3.45
CA SER A 39 -7.74 -18.73 -3.33
C SER A 39 -7.16 -18.14 -2.04
N LEU A 40 -7.55 -16.91 -1.69
CA LEU A 40 -7.15 -16.24 -0.46
C LEU A 40 -7.66 -16.99 0.77
N LEU A 41 -8.93 -17.39 0.78
CA LEU A 41 -9.53 -18.14 1.89
C LEU A 41 -8.77 -19.44 2.17
N LYS A 42 -8.37 -20.17 1.12
CA LYS A 42 -7.56 -21.39 1.23
C LYS A 42 -6.18 -21.07 1.81
N ALA A 43 -5.52 -20.02 1.31
CA ALA A 43 -4.19 -19.63 1.76
C ALA A 43 -4.16 -19.11 3.21
N PHE A 44 -5.25 -18.51 3.68
CA PHE A 44 -5.35 -17.93 5.03
C PHE A 44 -5.74 -18.93 6.12
N GLN A 45 -6.04 -20.19 5.79
CA GLN A 45 -6.41 -21.20 6.78
C GLN A 45 -5.36 -21.34 7.90
N GLY A 46 -5.83 -21.29 9.14
CA GLY A 46 -5.01 -21.37 10.35
C GLY A 46 -4.23 -20.11 10.71
N ALA A 47 -4.35 -19.02 9.94
CA ALA A 47 -3.64 -17.78 10.24
C ALA A 47 -4.10 -17.18 11.58
N THR A 48 -3.14 -16.78 12.42
CA THR A 48 -3.39 -16.02 13.67
C THR A 48 -3.37 -14.51 13.43
N ALA A 49 -2.53 -14.06 12.49
CA ALA A 49 -2.48 -12.67 12.06
C ALA A 49 -2.30 -12.62 10.53
N ILE A 50 -2.86 -11.59 9.89
CA ILE A 50 -2.72 -11.35 8.45
C ILE A 50 -2.26 -9.92 8.24
N TYR A 51 -1.20 -9.73 7.46
CA TYR A 51 -0.79 -8.44 6.92
C TYR A 51 -1.29 -8.31 5.48
N ALA A 52 -2.26 -7.41 5.28
CA ALA A 52 -2.88 -7.13 4.00
C ALA A 52 -2.22 -5.92 3.34
N LEU A 53 -1.57 -6.15 2.21
CA LEU A 53 -0.98 -5.14 1.35
C LEU A 53 -1.51 -5.35 -0.07
N THR A 54 -2.12 -4.32 -0.63
CA THR A 54 -2.49 -4.27 -2.05
C THR A 54 -1.57 -3.32 -2.81
N ASN A 55 -1.53 -3.48 -4.13
CA ASN A 55 -0.73 -2.65 -5.01
C ASN A 55 -1.60 -1.95 -6.05
N TYR A 56 -1.41 -0.65 -6.20
CA TYR A 56 -2.07 0.13 -7.23
C TYR A 56 -1.42 -0.19 -8.58
N ASN A 57 -2.19 -0.82 -9.48
CA ASN A 57 -1.65 -1.27 -10.76
C ASN A 57 -1.43 -0.08 -11.71
N TRP A 58 -0.18 0.39 -11.79
CA TRP A 58 0.22 1.50 -12.66
C TRP A 58 0.02 1.22 -14.16
N THR A 59 0.10 -0.04 -14.60
CA THR A 59 -0.22 -0.41 -15.98
C THR A 59 -1.71 -0.21 -16.26
N THR A 60 -2.59 -0.70 -15.38
CA THR A 60 -4.03 -0.43 -15.46
C THR A 60 -4.30 1.08 -15.42
N ALA A 61 -3.55 1.83 -14.60
CA ALA A 61 -3.73 3.27 -14.47
C ALA A 61 -3.41 4.01 -15.79
N THR A 62 -2.37 3.59 -16.50
CA THR A 62 -1.99 4.13 -17.81
C THR A 62 -2.94 3.69 -18.93
N GLU A 63 -3.38 2.43 -18.94
CA GLU A 63 -4.18 1.86 -20.02
C GLU A 63 -5.68 2.14 -19.90
N LYS A 64 -6.22 2.15 -18.67
CA LYS A 64 -7.66 2.22 -18.38
C LYS A 64 -8.04 3.41 -17.50
N GLY A 65 -7.06 4.18 -17.03
CA GLY A 65 -7.26 5.37 -16.22
C GLY A 65 -7.12 5.13 -14.71
N LEU A 66 -6.83 6.22 -13.98
CA LEU A 66 -6.50 6.19 -12.56
C LEU A 66 -7.62 5.59 -11.69
N HIS A 67 -8.89 5.86 -12.01
CA HIS A 67 -10.02 5.32 -11.26
C HIS A 67 -10.22 3.82 -11.50
N ALA A 68 -9.94 3.30 -12.70
CA ALA A 68 -10.03 1.87 -12.98
C ALA A 68 -9.00 1.08 -12.17
N ALA A 69 -7.77 1.58 -12.06
CA ALA A 69 -6.74 0.98 -11.21
C ALA A 69 -7.10 1.06 -9.72
N GLY A 70 -7.71 2.17 -9.28
CA GLY A 70 -8.16 2.33 -7.90
C GLY A 70 -9.29 1.36 -7.55
N GLU A 71 -10.27 1.20 -8.44
CA GLU A 71 -11.36 0.27 -8.23
C GLU A 71 -10.87 -1.19 -8.21
N GLN A 72 -9.93 -1.54 -9.10
CA GLN A 72 -9.27 -2.84 -9.06
C GLN A 72 -8.62 -3.08 -7.68
N GLU A 73 -7.81 -2.15 -7.19
CA GLU A 73 -7.13 -2.27 -5.90
C GLU A 73 -8.13 -2.35 -4.73
N ARG A 74 -9.23 -1.61 -4.80
CA ARG A 74 -10.32 -1.65 -3.81
C ARG A 74 -10.99 -3.01 -3.78
N THR A 75 -11.26 -3.62 -4.94
CA THR A 75 -11.80 -4.97 -5.06
C THR A 75 -10.85 -6.00 -4.45
N GLU A 76 -9.57 -5.93 -4.78
CA GLU A 76 -8.53 -6.82 -4.22
C GLU A 76 -8.46 -6.71 -2.68
N ALA A 77 -8.45 -5.49 -2.14
CA ALA A 77 -8.45 -5.26 -0.68
C ALA A 77 -9.73 -5.81 -0.02
N THR A 78 -10.88 -5.64 -0.68
CA THR A 78 -12.17 -6.15 -0.21
C THR A 78 -12.19 -7.68 -0.20
N ASN A 79 -11.65 -8.34 -1.23
CA ASN A 79 -11.55 -9.80 -1.30
C ASN A 79 -10.65 -10.35 -0.18
N ILE A 80 -9.50 -9.70 0.07
CA ILE A 80 -8.61 -10.07 1.19
C ILE A 80 -9.37 -9.99 2.52
N ALA A 81 -10.13 -8.92 2.74
CA ALA A 81 -10.89 -8.74 3.98
C ALA A 81 -12.01 -9.78 4.13
N LYS A 82 -12.76 -10.09 3.06
CA LYS A 82 -13.80 -11.14 3.09
C LYS A 82 -13.24 -12.52 3.37
N ALA A 83 -12.09 -12.87 2.78
CA ALA A 83 -11.40 -14.11 3.05
C ALA A 83 -10.91 -14.15 4.51
N ALA A 84 -10.31 -13.05 5.00
CA ALA A 84 -9.82 -12.93 6.37
C ALA A 84 -10.94 -13.02 7.41
N SER A 85 -12.12 -12.43 7.15
CA SER A 85 -13.26 -12.50 8.07
C SER A 85 -13.82 -13.90 8.28
N GLN A 86 -13.51 -14.84 7.38
CA GLN A 86 -13.92 -16.24 7.48
C GLN A 86 -12.92 -17.10 8.28
N ILE A 87 -11.79 -16.53 8.72
CA ILE A 87 -10.76 -17.27 9.44
C ILE A 87 -10.99 -17.19 10.95
N HIS A 88 -11.54 -18.25 11.54
CA HIS A 88 -11.84 -18.31 12.97
C HIS A 88 -10.60 -18.16 13.88
N SER A 89 -9.42 -18.57 13.42
CA SER A 89 -8.17 -18.44 14.17
C SER A 89 -7.60 -17.02 14.16
N LEU A 90 -8.15 -16.12 13.34
CA LEU A 90 -7.60 -14.78 13.13
C LEU A 90 -7.85 -13.89 14.35
N LYS A 91 -6.75 -13.47 14.99
CA LYS A 91 -6.75 -12.57 16.13
C LYS A 91 -6.42 -11.13 15.76
N HIS A 92 -5.71 -10.91 14.65
CA HIS A 92 -5.31 -9.57 14.25
C HIS A 92 -5.22 -9.41 12.74
N PHE A 93 -5.75 -8.31 12.22
CA PHE A 93 -5.69 -7.96 10.79
C PHE A 93 -4.95 -6.63 10.63
N VAL A 94 -3.80 -6.64 9.99
CA VAL A 94 -3.03 -5.41 9.74
C VAL A 94 -3.25 -5.02 8.30
N MET A 95 -3.86 -3.85 8.06
CA MET A 95 -4.13 -3.36 6.71
C MET A 95 -3.20 -2.20 6.40
N SER A 96 -2.39 -2.36 5.35
CA SER A 96 -1.67 -1.24 4.76
C SER A 96 -2.65 -0.40 3.95
N THR A 97 -2.89 0.81 4.42
CA THR A 97 -3.77 1.79 3.77
C THR A 97 -3.10 3.16 3.76
N LEU A 98 -3.77 4.17 3.22
CA LEU A 98 -3.28 5.54 3.17
C LEU A 98 -4.42 6.50 3.55
N PRO A 99 -4.09 7.69 4.09
CA PRO A 99 -5.09 8.68 4.45
C PRO A 99 -5.83 9.19 3.20
N PRO A 100 -7.17 9.32 3.23
CA PRO A 100 -7.95 9.75 2.08
C PRO A 100 -7.67 11.22 1.74
N ALA A 101 -6.92 11.46 0.66
CA ALA A 101 -6.52 12.79 0.23
C ALA A 101 -7.74 13.68 -0.09
N SER A 102 -8.75 13.11 -0.73
CA SER A 102 -10.01 13.77 -1.05
C SER A 102 -10.73 14.27 0.20
N LEU A 103 -10.93 13.41 1.19
CA LEU A 103 -11.59 13.80 2.45
C LEU A 103 -10.80 14.84 3.23
N ILE A 104 -9.49 14.64 3.39
CA ILE A 104 -8.63 15.55 4.18
C ILE A 104 -8.54 16.94 3.53
N SER A 105 -8.53 16.99 2.20
CA SER A 105 -8.45 18.24 1.46
C SER A 105 -9.82 18.89 1.17
N ASN A 106 -10.92 18.38 1.73
CA ASN A 106 -12.28 18.82 1.40
C ASN A 106 -12.55 18.81 -0.12
N ASN A 107 -12.16 17.73 -0.79
CA ASN A 107 -12.28 17.49 -2.24
C ASN A 107 -11.47 18.43 -3.14
N VAL A 108 -10.49 19.16 -2.59
CA VAL A 108 -9.59 20.01 -3.39
C VAL A 108 -8.54 19.17 -4.12
N HIS A 109 -8.07 18.09 -3.51
CA HIS A 109 -7.07 17.18 -4.08
C HIS A 109 -7.59 15.75 -4.05
N SER A 110 -7.42 15.01 -5.15
CA SER A 110 -7.64 13.56 -5.17
C SER A 110 -6.33 12.85 -5.50
N VAL A 111 -6.08 11.78 -4.74
CA VAL A 111 -4.95 10.88 -4.97
C VAL A 111 -5.55 9.47 -5.01
N PRO A 112 -5.90 8.96 -6.21
CA PRO A 112 -6.69 7.74 -6.32
C PRO A 112 -6.13 6.53 -5.55
N HIS A 113 -4.82 6.30 -5.60
CA HIS A 113 -4.18 5.20 -4.87
C HIS A 113 -4.16 5.37 -3.33
N PHE A 114 -4.50 6.56 -2.81
CA PHE A 114 -4.77 6.78 -1.39
C PHE A 114 -6.26 6.63 -1.11
N ASP A 115 -7.08 7.33 -1.89
CA ASP A 115 -8.53 7.38 -1.71
C ASP A 115 -9.16 5.98 -1.78
N TYR A 116 -8.80 5.15 -2.77
CA TYR A 116 -9.38 3.82 -2.95
C TYR A 116 -8.94 2.81 -1.87
N LYS A 117 -7.72 2.94 -1.31
CA LYS A 117 -7.30 2.14 -0.14
C LYS A 117 -8.15 2.48 1.08
N TYR A 118 -8.45 3.76 1.30
CA TYR A 118 -9.33 4.17 2.38
C TYR A 118 -10.78 3.73 2.15
N MET A 119 -11.30 3.85 0.91
CA MET A 119 -12.64 3.37 0.57
C MET A 119 -12.81 1.87 0.82
N ALA A 120 -11.77 1.06 0.58
CA ALA A 120 -11.79 -0.36 0.94
C ALA A 120 -11.94 -0.53 2.46
N TYR A 121 -11.19 0.22 3.27
CA TYR A 121 -11.34 0.16 4.72
C TYR A 121 -12.72 0.64 5.20
N GLN A 122 -13.27 1.71 4.64
CA GLN A 122 -14.64 2.16 4.98
C GLN A 122 -15.68 1.06 4.70
N TRP A 123 -15.51 0.34 3.59
CA TRP A 123 -16.34 -0.82 3.28
C TRP A 123 -16.17 -1.93 4.34
N ILE A 124 -14.94 -2.23 4.76
CA ILE A 124 -14.64 -3.22 5.82
C ILE A 124 -15.29 -2.81 7.15
N GLU A 125 -15.12 -1.56 7.57
CA GLU A 125 -15.68 -1.03 8.81
C GLU A 125 -17.22 -1.15 8.84
N THR A 126 -17.86 -0.90 7.70
CA THR A 126 -19.32 -0.97 7.56
C THR A 126 -19.84 -2.42 7.48
N ASN A 127 -19.17 -3.28 6.71
CA ASN A 127 -19.72 -4.60 6.33
C ASN A 127 -19.15 -5.76 7.15
N LEU A 128 -17.96 -5.60 7.73
CA LEU A 128 -17.23 -6.62 8.49
C LEU A 128 -16.79 -6.09 9.87
N PRO A 129 -17.73 -5.64 10.73
CA PRO A 129 -17.41 -4.95 11.99
C PRO A 129 -16.56 -5.81 12.95
N GLU A 130 -16.72 -7.14 12.92
CA GLU A 130 -15.88 -8.03 13.73
C GLU A 130 -14.41 -8.02 13.26
N LEU A 131 -14.16 -8.06 11.95
CA LEU A 131 -12.81 -7.93 11.40
C LEU A 131 -12.25 -6.53 11.69
N ALA A 132 -13.06 -5.49 11.51
CA ALA A 132 -12.68 -4.10 11.79
C ALA A 132 -12.25 -3.92 13.26
N SER A 133 -12.96 -4.55 14.20
CA SER A 133 -12.64 -4.48 15.64
C SER A 133 -11.25 -5.01 16.02
N LYS A 134 -10.68 -5.88 15.18
CA LYS A 134 -9.33 -6.46 15.35
C LYS A 134 -8.35 -5.97 14.29
N THR A 135 -8.69 -4.89 13.59
CA THR A 135 -7.88 -4.31 12.52
C THR A 135 -6.95 -3.21 13.04
N THR A 136 -5.71 -3.19 12.56
CA THR A 136 -4.81 -2.04 12.69
C THR A 136 -4.48 -1.49 11.31
N LEU A 137 -4.64 -0.17 11.16
CA LEU A 137 -4.27 0.54 9.94
C LEU A 137 -2.83 0.99 10.02
N VAL A 138 -2.06 0.65 8.99
CA VAL A 138 -0.67 1.11 8.85
C VAL A 138 -0.59 2.02 7.64
N TRP A 139 -0.13 3.24 7.86
CA TRP A 139 0.15 4.21 6.81
C TRP A 139 1.65 4.24 6.56
N LEU A 140 2.05 3.65 5.45
CA LEU A 140 3.45 3.62 5.07
C LEU A 140 3.84 4.94 4.42
N GLY A 141 4.99 5.47 4.85
CA GLY A 141 5.58 6.65 4.26
C GLY A 141 6.12 6.40 2.85
N TRP A 142 6.73 7.43 2.28
CA TRP A 142 7.31 7.34 0.96
C TRP A 142 8.52 6.40 0.94
N TYR A 143 8.47 5.36 0.12
CA TYR A 143 9.54 4.36 0.05
C TYR A 143 10.81 4.92 -0.57
N THR A 144 11.90 4.93 0.20
CA THR A 144 13.23 5.36 -0.29
C THR A 144 13.72 4.53 -1.47
N SER A 145 13.30 3.27 -1.57
CA SER A 145 13.58 2.39 -2.71
C SER A 145 13.01 2.92 -4.04
N ASN A 146 12.01 3.82 -4.01
CA ASN A 146 11.50 4.47 -5.22
C ASN A 146 12.59 5.33 -5.89
N LEU A 147 13.47 6.00 -5.11
CA LEU A 147 14.61 6.79 -5.63
C LEU A 147 15.59 5.92 -6.43
N ALA A 148 15.68 4.64 -6.10
CA ALA A 148 16.58 3.70 -6.74
C ALA A 148 15.93 3.00 -7.93
N ASN A 149 14.62 2.77 -7.90
CA ASN A 149 13.97 1.83 -8.81
C ASN A 149 12.98 2.47 -9.79
N VAL A 150 12.31 3.57 -9.44
CA VAL A 150 11.30 4.22 -10.29
C VAL A 150 11.96 5.32 -11.11
N PRO A 151 12.10 5.21 -12.45
CA PRO A 151 12.84 6.17 -13.26
C PRO A 151 12.42 7.63 -13.06
N LEU A 152 11.13 7.89 -12.94
CA LEU A 152 10.57 9.24 -12.73
C LEU A 152 10.79 9.80 -11.30
N ALA A 153 11.19 8.96 -10.35
CA ALA A 153 11.44 9.37 -8.98
C ALA A 153 12.93 9.45 -8.63
N ARG A 154 13.83 9.05 -9.54
CA ARG A 154 15.27 9.01 -9.23
C ARG A 154 15.89 10.39 -9.20
N PHE A 155 16.98 10.51 -8.44
CA PHE A 155 17.91 11.61 -8.60
C PHE A 155 18.65 11.49 -9.93
N ILE A 156 18.59 12.55 -10.73
CA ILE A 156 19.25 12.63 -12.04
C ILE A 156 20.58 13.37 -11.83
N PRO A 157 21.74 12.75 -12.12
CA PRO A 157 23.03 13.44 -11.99
C PRO A 157 23.14 14.59 -13.01
N ILE A 158 23.72 15.70 -12.58
CA ILE A 158 24.03 16.82 -13.48
C ILE A 158 25.43 16.61 -14.07
N PRO A 159 25.56 16.42 -15.40
CA PRO A 159 26.86 16.17 -16.03
C PRO A 159 27.90 17.25 -15.69
N GLY A 160 29.10 16.81 -15.30
CA GLY A 160 30.21 17.72 -14.96
C GLY A 160 30.18 18.30 -13.54
N THR A 161 29.31 17.81 -12.67
CA THR A 161 29.22 18.25 -11.26
C THR A 161 28.96 17.08 -10.31
N ASP A 162 29.14 17.29 -9.00
CA ASP A 162 28.73 16.36 -7.95
C ASP A 162 27.26 16.53 -7.52
N ASN A 163 26.46 17.29 -8.29
CA ASN A 163 25.09 17.64 -7.97
C ASN A 163 24.06 16.73 -8.66
N PHE A 164 22.87 16.67 -8.08
CA PHE A 164 21.72 15.91 -8.59
C PHE A 164 20.47 16.79 -8.67
N ILE A 165 19.59 16.47 -9.63
CA ILE A 165 18.25 17.05 -9.76
C ILE A 165 17.21 16.01 -9.38
N TRP A 166 16.23 16.41 -8.59
CA TRP A 166 15.01 15.65 -8.38
C TRP A 166 13.85 16.37 -9.07
N ALA A 167 13.47 15.88 -10.25
CA ALA A 167 12.36 16.45 -10.99
C ALA A 167 11.05 15.86 -10.47
N GLN A 168 10.17 16.72 -9.95
CA GLN A 168 8.82 16.36 -9.53
C GLN A 168 7.80 17.12 -10.38
N PRO A 169 6.75 16.46 -10.90
CA PRO A 169 5.68 17.16 -11.57
C PRO A 169 5.00 18.12 -10.59
N MET A 170 4.90 19.39 -10.98
CA MET A 170 4.27 20.44 -10.20
C MET A 170 3.16 21.06 -11.05
N VAL A 171 2.01 21.33 -10.44
CA VAL A 171 0.97 22.14 -11.09
C VAL A 171 1.47 23.57 -11.27
N GLU A 172 1.26 24.14 -12.46
CA GLU A 172 1.77 25.45 -12.91
C GLU A 172 1.47 26.60 -11.91
N GLY A 173 0.40 26.46 -11.12
CA GLY A 173 -0.03 27.42 -10.10
C GLY A 173 0.86 27.53 -8.86
N VAL A 174 1.64 26.50 -8.48
CA VAL A 174 2.44 26.54 -7.24
C VAL A 174 3.56 27.58 -7.32
N LEU A 175 4.20 27.74 -8.48
CA LEU A 175 5.21 28.79 -8.67
C LEU A 175 4.61 30.20 -8.68
N SER A 176 3.38 30.34 -9.22
CA SER A 176 2.66 31.62 -9.25
C SER A 176 2.07 32.04 -7.90
N SER A 177 1.99 31.13 -6.93
CA SER A 177 1.38 31.40 -5.62
C SER A 177 2.19 32.39 -4.76
N GLY A 178 3.46 32.63 -5.10
CA GLY A 178 4.35 33.54 -4.37
C GLY A 178 4.38 33.25 -2.86
N ALA A 179 4.90 34.19 -2.06
CA ALA A 179 5.00 34.03 -0.60
C ALA A 179 3.64 33.90 0.14
N ARG A 180 2.49 33.79 -0.56
CA ARG A 180 1.15 33.73 0.06
C ARG A 180 0.76 32.34 0.57
N ALA A 181 1.53 31.29 0.27
CA ALA A 181 1.20 29.92 0.66
C ALA A 181 1.71 29.48 2.05
N TYR A 182 2.63 30.23 2.69
CA TYR A 182 3.24 29.78 3.95
C TYR A 182 3.16 30.84 5.05
N GLY A 183 1.93 31.08 5.52
CA GLY A 183 1.65 31.72 6.82
C GLY A 183 1.53 30.73 7.98
N LYS A 184 1.86 29.45 7.77
CA LYS A 184 1.90 28.42 8.81
C LYS A 184 3.30 27.83 8.86
N ILE A 185 4.01 28.11 9.95
CA ILE A 185 5.28 27.48 10.27
C ILE A 185 4.97 26.07 10.80
N ALA A 186 5.42 25.03 10.10
CA ALA A 186 5.51 23.70 10.66
C ALA A 186 6.90 23.55 11.27
N ILE A 187 6.98 23.55 12.61
CA ILE A 187 8.20 23.17 13.32
C ILE A 187 8.09 21.67 13.60
N VAL A 188 8.96 20.89 12.98
CA VAL A 188 9.19 19.50 13.39
C VAL A 188 10.35 19.56 14.38
N VAL A 189 10.03 19.47 15.67
CA VAL A 189 11.00 19.19 16.72
C VAL A 189 11.14 17.68 16.81
N THR A 190 12.31 17.15 16.50
CA THR A 190 12.70 15.78 16.84
C THR A 190 13.93 15.89 17.71
N ASP A 191 13.97 15.14 18.80
CA ASP A 191 15.08 15.05 19.77
C ASP A 191 16.15 14.03 19.37
N TYR A 192 16.32 13.76 18.07
CA TYR A 192 17.52 13.11 17.53
C TYR A 192 18.47 14.14 16.93
N LEU A 193 18.98 15.03 17.80
CA LEU A 193 20.36 15.51 17.96
C LEU A 193 20.46 16.26 19.29
#